data_AF-A0A088EYI9-F1
#
_entry.id   AF-A0A088EYI9-F1
#
_cell.length_a   1.000
_cell.length_b   1.000
_cell.length_c   1.000
_cell.angle_alpha   90.00
_cell.angle_beta   90.00
_cell.angle_gamma   90.00
#
_symmetry.space_group_name_H-M   'P 1'
#
loop_
_entity.id
_entity.type
_entity.pdbx_description
1 polymer ?
#
loop_
_entity_poly.entity_id
_entity_poly.type
_entity_poly.pdbx_seq_one_letter_code
_entity_poly.pdbx_strand_id
1 'polypeptide(L)' 'MRQLAVKILQLVKEHKDLLPLMTNEYFQDELAILERSGFIRGYKPAIGQSPYECYDITRKGIERLIELEASNYKRVG' A
#
# COMPACT_ATOMS: atom_id res chain seq x y z
N MET A 1 12.67 -0.51 1.16
CA MET A 1 11.57 -1.00 2.01
C MET A 1 10.63 0.12 2.46
N ARG A 2 10.99 1.05 3.36
CA ARG A 2 10.04 2.11 3.84
C ARG A 2 9.33 2.95 2.76
N GLN A 3 10.00 3.30 1.65
CA GLN A 3 9.37 4.09 0.58
C GLN A 3 8.34 3.30 -0.25
N LEU A 4 8.50 1.97 -0.37
CA LEU A 4 7.57 1.14 -1.14
C LEU A 4 6.26 0.96 -0.38
N ALA A 5 6.33 0.67 0.93
CA ALA A 5 5.16 0.62 1.80
C ALA A 5 4.33 1.91 1.78
N VAL A 6 4.99 3.07 1.84
CA VAL A 6 4.33 4.38 1.73
C VAL A 6 3.62 4.53 0.39
N LYS A 7 4.30 4.22 -0.72
CA LYS A 7 3.70 4.29 -2.07
C LYS A 7 2.50 3.36 -2.21
N ILE A 8 2.57 2.12 -1.73
CA ILE A 8 1.45 1.18 -1.77
C ILE A 8 0.28 1.74 -0.97
N LEU A 9 0.50 2.17 0.27
CA LEU A 9 -0.57 2.73 1.12
C LEU A 9 -1.20 4.00 0.52
N GLN A 10 -0.42 4.87 -0.10
CA GLN A 10 -0.92 6.07 -0.80
C GLN A 10 -1.79 5.69 -1.99
N LEU A 11 -1.34 4.77 -2.85
CA LEU A 11 -2.12 4.33 -4.02
C LEU A 11 -3.41 3.64 -3.60
N VAL A 12 -3.37 2.74 -2.61
CA VAL A 12 -4.57 2.07 -2.09
C VAL A 12 -5.55 3.07 -1.49
N LYS A 13 -5.07 4.06 -0.71
CA LYS A 13 -5.91 5.14 -0.16
C LYS A 13 -6.60 5.97 -1.25
N GLU A 14 -5.92 6.18 -2.37
CA GLU A 14 -6.43 6.96 -3.51
C GLU A 14 -7.22 6.10 -4.51
N HIS A 15 -7.46 4.82 -4.20
CA HIS A 15 -8.08 3.84 -5.09
C HIS A 15 -7.43 3.81 -6.48
N LYS A 16 -6.10 3.87 -6.51
CA LYS A 16 -5.28 3.81 -7.73
C LYS A 16 -4.69 2.42 -7.94
N ASP A 17 -4.46 2.08 -9.20
CA ASP A 17 -3.85 0.82 -9.60
C ASP A 17 -2.42 0.68 -9.06
N LEU A 18 -2.12 -0.48 -8.47
CA LEU A 18 -0.78 -0.84 -7.98
C LEU A 18 0.12 -1.41 -9.08
N LEU A 19 -0.41 -1.68 -10.28
CA LEU A 19 0.34 -2.19 -11.44
C LEU A 19 1.69 -1.48 -11.70
N PRO A 20 1.81 -0.13 -11.58
CA PRO A 20 3.10 0.54 -11.78
C PRO A 20 4.19 0.09 -10.81
N LEU A 21 3.82 -0.40 -9.62
CA LEU A 21 4.76 -0.84 -8.59
C LEU A 21 5.23 -2.28 -8.80
N MET A 22 4.59 -3.07 -9.67
CA MET A 22 4.98 -4.47 -9.95
C MET A 22 6.41 -4.63 -10.49
N THR A 23 6.95 -3.58 -11.11
CA THR A 23 8.34 -3.57 -11.61
C THR A 23 9.37 -3.62 -10.47
N ASN A 24 8.96 -3.35 -9.23
CA ASN A 24 9.81 -3.48 -8.06
C ASN A 24 9.85 -4.94 -7.58
N GLU A 25 11.05 -5.51 -7.49
CA GLU A 25 11.25 -6.91 -7.06
C GLU A 25 10.67 -7.22 -5.67
N TYR A 26 10.59 -6.23 -4.78
CA TYR A 26 10.05 -6.38 -3.42
C TYR A 26 8.55 -6.08 -3.33
N PHE A 27 7.87 -5.77 -4.44
CA PHE A 27 6.48 -5.35 -4.43
C PHE A 27 5.56 -6.42 -3.83
N GLN A 28 5.69 -7.67 -4.28
CA GLN A 28 4.84 -8.76 -3.81
C GLN A 28 5.04 -9.04 -2.32
N ASP A 29 6.30 -9.02 -1.85
CA ASP A 29 6.63 -9.22 -0.44
C ASP A 29 6.07 -8.11 0.44
N GLU A 30 6.26 -6.85 0.04
CA GLU A 30 5.76 -5.69 0.79
C GLU A 30 4.22 -5.67 0.80
N LEU A 31 3.56 -5.98 -0.31
CA LEU A 31 2.11 -6.09 -0.39
C LEU A 31 1.58 -7.16 0.56
N ALA A 32 2.20 -8.34 0.58
CA ALA A 32 1.86 -9.43 1.49
C ALA A 32 2.14 -9.10 2.96
N ILE A 33 3.16 -8.29 3.26
CA ILE A 33 3.44 -7.79 4.62
C ILE A 33 2.33 -6.82 5.05
N LEU A 34 1.95 -5.88 4.18
CA LEU A 34 0.92 -4.90 4.48
C LEU A 34 -0.45 -5.55 4.71
N GLU A 35 -0.80 -6.55 3.90
CA GLU A 35 -2.05 -7.31 4.05
C GLU A 35 -2.04 -8.16 5.33
N ARG A 36 -0.97 -8.95 5.57
CA ARG A 36 -0.86 -9.77 6.81
C ARG A 36 -0.83 -8.92 8.08
N SER A 37 -0.29 -7.71 7.99
CA SER A 37 -0.28 -6.75 9.11
C SER A 37 -1.64 -6.09 9.34
N GLY A 38 -2.61 -6.30 8.43
CA GLY A 38 -3.93 -5.68 8.47
C GLY A 38 -3.91 -4.19 8.18
N PHE A 39 -2.91 -3.70 7.43
CA PHE A 39 -2.89 -2.30 6.98
C PHE A 39 -3.76 -2.10 5.75
N ILE A 40 -3.78 -3.08 4.86
CA ILE A 40 -4.67 -3.14 3.70
C ILE A 40 -5.49 -4.43 3.76
N ARG A 41 -6.58 -4.49 2.99
CA ARG A 41 -7.41 -5.67 2.85
C ARG A 41 -7.68 -5.93 1.37
N GLY A 42 -7.30 -7.10 0.88
CA GLY A 42 -7.73 -7.57 -0.43
C GLY A 42 -9.21 -7.92 -0.46
N TYR A 43 -9.88 -7.65 -1.58
CA TYR A 43 -11.20 -8.16 -1.89
C TYR A 43 -11.19 -8.92 -3.21
N LYS A 44 -12.24 -9.70 -3.45
CA LYS A 44 -12.32 -10.53 -4.66
C LYS A 44 -12.54 -9.63 -5.88
N PRO A 45 -11.70 -9.72 -6.94
CA PRO A 45 -11.90 -8.95 -8.15
C PRO A 45 -13.23 -9.28 -8.80
N ALA A 46 -13.93 -8.25 -9.29
CA ALA A 46 -15.03 -8.43 -10.22
C ALA A 46 -14.50 -8.94 -11.59
N ILE A 47 -15.37 -9.50 -12.42
CA ILE A 47 -14.99 -9.96 -13.77
C ILE A 47 -14.45 -8.76 -14.56
N GLY A 48 -13.19 -8.84 -15.01
CA GLY A 48 -12.52 -7.79 -15.76
C GLY A 48 -11.76 -6.76 -14.91
N GLN A 49 -11.79 -6.85 -13.57
CA GLN A 49 -11.03 -5.97 -12.68
C GLN A 49 -9.63 -6.52 -12.43
N SER A 50 -8.63 -5.63 -12.38
CA SER A 50 -7.26 -6.03 -12.04
C SER A 50 -7.18 -6.45 -10.56
N PRO A 51 -6.49 -7.56 -10.23
CA PRO A 51 -6.23 -7.93 -8.83
C PRO A 51 -5.52 -6.82 -8.05
N TYR A 52 -4.79 -5.94 -8.75
CA TYR A 52 -4.03 -4.82 -8.19
C TYR A 52 -4.87 -3.57 -7.90
N GLU A 53 -6.14 -3.58 -8.29
CA GLU A 53 -7.14 -2.56 -7.91
C GLU A 53 -7.98 -3.03 -6.71
N CYS A 54 -7.82 -4.28 -6.29
CA CYS A 54 -8.72 -4.95 -5.36
C CYS A 54 -8.28 -4.85 -3.90
N TYR A 55 -7.86 -3.66 -3.47
CA TYR A 55 -7.41 -3.41 -2.11
C TYR A 55 -8.11 -2.19 -1.51
N ASP A 56 -8.48 -2.30 -0.24
CA ASP A 56 -8.92 -1.17 0.57
C ASP A 56 -7.91 -0.90 1.70
N ILE A 57 -7.71 0.38 2.00
CA ILE A 57 -6.91 0.77 3.15
C ILE A 57 -7.76 0.66 4.42
N THR A 58 -7.20 0.04 5.45
CA THR A 58 -7.85 -0.02 6.76
C THR A 58 -7.56 1.25 7.57
N ARG A 59 -8.30 1.48 8.65
CA ARG A 59 -7.97 2.53 9.62
C ARG A 59 -6.52 2.41 10.13
N LYS A 60 -6.09 1.18 10.45
CA LYS A 60 -4.71 0.88 10.88
C LYS A 60 -3.69 1.26 9.80
N GLY A 61 -4.01 1.04 8.53
CA GLY A 61 -3.18 1.44 7.40
C GLY A 61 -3.07 2.96 7.26
N ILE A 62 -4.16 3.70 7.49
CA ILE A 62 -4.15 5.18 7.48
C ILE A 62 -3.26 5.71 8.61
N GLU A 63 -3.43 5.21 9.83
CA GLU A 63 -2.60 5.58 10.98
C GLU A 63 -1.12 5.31 10.70
N ARG A 64 -0.82 4.12 10.12
CA ARG A 64 0.53 3.76 9.73
C ARG A 64 1.12 4.66 8.65
N LEU A 65 0.33 5.07 7.66
CA LEU A 65 0.77 5.98 6.60
C LEU A 65 1.20 7.34 7.21
N ILE A 66 0.38 7.88 8.11
CA ILE A 66 0.68 9.15 8.80
C ILE A 66 2.00 9.05 9.59
N GLU A 67 2.22 7.96 10.33
CA GLU A 67 3.47 7.73 11.07
C GLU A 67 4.71 7.70 10.15
N LEU A 68 4.59 7.04 9.00
CA LEU A 68 5.67 6.91 8.04
C LEU A 68 5.98 8.24 7.36
N GLU A 69 4.94 9.01 7.00
CA GLU A 69 5.08 10.35 6.43
C GLU A 69 5.72 11.33 7.43
N ALA A 70 5.26 11.33 8.69
CA ALA A 70 5.85 12.14 9.75
C ALA A 70 7.31 11.78 10.04
N SER A 71 7.65 10.49 9.97
CA SER A 71 9.03 10.01 10.14
C SER A 71 9.95 10.41 8.99
N ASN A 72 9.41 10.52 7.76
CA ASN A 72 10.16 11.02 6.62
C ASN A 72 10.38 12.53 6.72
N TYR A 73 9.39 13.30 7.19
CA TYR A 73 9.51 14.75 7.37
C TYR A 73 10.64 15.12 8.36
N LYS A 74 10.75 14.40 9.48
CA LYS A 74 11.80 14.62 10.49
C LYS A 74 13.24 14.33 10.03
N ARG A 75 13.45 13.69 8.89
CA ARG A 75 14.79 13.39 8.35
C ARG A 75 15.29 14.42 7.33
N VAL A 76 14.41 15.31 6.89
CA VAL A 76 14.72 16.31 5.84
C VAL A 76 14.82 17.73 6.43
N GLY A 77 14.39 17.92 7.68
CA GLY A 77 14.50 19.18 8.43
C GLY A 77 15.70 19.22 9.36
#